data_AF-A0A8J8SBX0-F1
#
_entry.id   AF-A0A8J8SBX0-F1
#
_cell.length_a   1.000
_cell.length_b   1.000
_cell.length_c   1.000
_cell.angle_alpha   90.00
_cell.angle_beta   90.00
_cell.angle_gamma   90.00
#
_symmetry.space_group_name_H-M   'P 1'
#
loop_
_entity.id
_entity.type
_entity.pdbx_description
1 polymer ?
#
loop_
_entity_poly.entity_id
_entity_poly.type
_entity_poly.pdbx_seq_one_letter_code
_entity_poly.pdbx_strand_id
1 'polypeptide(L)'
;MLNSIYETRTRLDEGYHISLTIPKEEYTVIYGNDINEQHATEIINDYLQHRDDDGEAHDIKIYDHEASNMIEIEAQLNYIGNEHTDYHKSPGKLFSKNTNE
;
A
#
# COMPACT_ATOMS: atom_id res chain seq x y z
N MET A 1 12.12 8.46 9.12
CA MET A 1 11.78 7.69 7.92
C MET A 1 10.32 7.26 7.89
N LEU A 2 9.83 6.29 8.67
CA LEU A 2 8.46 5.76 8.47
C LEU A 2 7.35 6.83 8.49
N ASN A 3 7.46 7.86 9.35
CA ASN A 3 6.51 8.96 9.43
C ASN A 3 6.62 10.01 8.29
N SER A 4 7.70 9.98 7.51
CA SER A 4 7.97 10.90 6.40
C SER A 4 7.85 10.22 5.03
N ILE A 5 7.48 8.93 5.00
CA ILE A 5 7.15 8.24 3.77
C ILE A 5 5.85 8.80 3.20
N TYR A 6 5.89 9.18 1.93
CA TYR A 6 4.70 9.51 1.16
C TYR A 6 4.21 8.25 0.45
N GLU A 7 3.01 7.79 0.82
CA GLU A 7 2.38 6.61 0.23
C GLU A 7 1.40 7.01 -0.89
N THR A 8 1.44 6.27 -1.98
CA THR A 8 0.35 6.21 -2.95
C THR A 8 -0.13 4.77 -3.12
N ARG A 9 -1.44 4.59 -3.26
CA ARG A 9 -2.07 3.27 -3.41
C ARG A 9 -3.08 3.32 -4.54
N THR A 10 -2.95 2.41 -5.51
CA THR A 10 -3.85 2.27 -6.64
C THR A 10 -4.49 0.90 -6.60
N ARG A 11 -5.83 0.84 -6.58
CA ARG A 11 -6.56 -0.42 -6.65
C ARG A 11 -6.40 -1.03 -8.04
N LEU A 12 -6.03 -2.31 -8.08
CA LEU A 12 -5.98 -3.10 -9.31
C LEU A 12 -7.21 -4.02 -9.39
N ASP A 13 -7.34 -4.74 -10.50
CA ASP A 13 -8.36 -5.78 -10.65
C ASP A 13 -8.19 -6.85 -9.56
N GLU A 14 -6.94 -7.20 -9.24
CA GLU A 14 -6.54 -8.08 -8.16
C GLU A 14 -5.56 -7.34 -7.23
N GLY A 15 -5.97 -7.08 -5.99
CA GLY A 15 -5.12 -6.42 -4.99
C GLY A 15 -4.91 -4.92 -5.21
N TYR A 16 -3.75 -4.43 -4.78
CA TYR A 16 -3.37 -3.01 -4.87
C TYR A 16 -1.91 -2.88 -5.30
N HIS A 17 -1.62 -1.87 -6.09
CA HIS A 17 -0.27 -1.39 -6.27
C HIS A 17 0.02 -0.30 -5.23
N ILE A 18 1.14 -0.39 -4.53
CA ILE A 18 1.62 0.61 -3.57
C ILE A 18 2.96 1.18 -4.03
N SER A 19 3.12 2.50 -3.90
CA SER A 19 4.40 3.19 -4.04
C SER A 19 4.69 3.99 -2.77
N LEU A 20 5.89 3.81 -2.24
CA LEU A 20 6.44 4.53 -1.09
C LEU A 20 7.56 5.44 -1.58
N THR A 21 7.35 6.75 -1.50
CA THR A 21 8.38 7.75 -1.81
C THR A 21 9.06 8.23 -0.53
N ILE A 22 10.39 8.18 -0.52
CA ILE A 22 11.23 8.46 0.64
C ILE A 22 12.31 9.48 0.24
N PRO A 23 12.54 10.55 1.02
CA PRO A 23 13.70 11.41 0.80
C PRO A 23 14.99 10.61 0.86
N LYS A 24 15.88 10.74 -0.13
CA LYS A 24 17.12 9.97 -0.21
C LYS A 24 18.04 10.19 1.00
N GLU A 25 18.01 11.37 1.60
CA GLU A 25 18.71 11.66 2.85
C GLU A 25 18.24 10.75 4.01
N GLU A 26 16.93 10.51 4.12
CA GLU A 26 16.39 9.65 5.18
C GLU A 26 16.72 8.18 4.95
N TYR A 27 16.70 7.73 3.70
CA TYR A 27 17.12 6.38 3.32
C TYR A 27 18.60 6.16 3.66
N THR A 28 19.45 7.10 3.23
CA THR A 28 20.92 6.99 3.37
C THR A 28 21.39 7.07 4.82
N VAL A 29 20.64 7.73 5.70
CA VAL A 29 20.91 7.70 7.16
C VAL A 29 20.82 6.28 7.74
N ILE A 30 19.97 5.43 7.20
CA ILE A 30 19.73 4.06 7.72
C ILE A 30 20.54 3.02 6.94
N TYR A 31 20.52 3.09 5.62
CA TYR A 31 21.07 2.06 4.72
C TYR A 31 22.34 2.49 3.98
N GLY A 32 22.81 3.73 4.17
CA GLY A 32 23.89 4.30 3.37
C GLY A 32 23.51 4.44 1.90
N ASN A 33 24.51 4.37 1.01
CA ASN A 33 24.30 4.49 -0.44
C ASN A 33 23.96 3.15 -1.13
N ASP A 34 23.69 2.09 -0.35
CA ASP A 34 23.39 0.76 -0.88
C ASP A 34 21.89 0.64 -1.16
N ILE A 35 21.54 0.58 -2.43
CA ILE A 35 20.16 0.55 -2.93
C ILE A 35 19.92 -0.84 -3.51
N ASN A 36 19.16 -1.65 -2.80
CA ASN A 36 18.87 -3.03 -3.17
C ASN A 36 17.46 -3.46 -2.73
N GLU A 37 16.99 -4.57 -3.31
CA GLU A 37 15.64 -5.11 -3.06
C GLU A 37 15.46 -5.62 -1.62
N GLN A 38 16.53 -6.03 -0.93
CA GLN A 38 16.45 -6.47 0.45
C GLN A 38 16.04 -5.30 1.36
N HIS A 39 16.69 -4.14 1.24
CA HIS A 39 16.33 -2.94 1.98
C HIS A 39 14.90 -2.48 1.64
N ALA A 40 14.52 -2.57 0.37
CA ALA A 40 13.15 -2.24 -0.06
C ALA A 40 12.10 -3.13 0.61
N THR A 41 12.40 -4.43 0.73
CA THR A 41 11.55 -5.42 1.38
C THR A 41 11.41 -5.17 2.87
N GLU A 42 12.52 -4.83 3.56
CA GLU A 42 12.48 -4.47 4.97
C GLU A 42 11.62 -3.22 5.19
N ILE A 43 11.85 -2.16 4.41
CA ILE A 43 11.13 -0.88 4.54
C ILE A 43 9.62 -1.04 4.34
N ILE A 44 9.19 -1.73 3.29
CA ILE A 44 7.76 -1.87 3.01
C ILE A 44 7.05 -2.69 4.09
N ASN A 45 7.68 -3.75 4.60
CA ASN A 45 7.12 -4.57 5.67
C ASN A 45 7.02 -3.78 6.98
N ASP A 46 8.09 -3.06 7.35
CA ASP A 46 8.10 -2.19 8.54
C ASP A 46 7.05 -1.08 8.41
N TYR A 47 6.87 -0.52 7.21
CA TYR A 47 5.87 0.51 6.96
C TYR A 47 4.43 -0.02 7.12
N LEU A 48 4.12 -1.19 6.54
CA LEU A 48 2.81 -1.82 6.67
C LEU A 48 2.53 -2.18 8.14
N GLN A 49 3.50 -2.77 8.83
CA GLN A 49 3.39 -3.09 10.25
C GLN A 49 3.17 -1.83 11.10
N HIS A 50 3.89 -0.73 10.83
CA HIS A 50 3.72 0.55 11.53
C HIS A 50 2.32 1.18 11.31
N ARG A 51 1.63 0.79 10.24
CA ARG A 51 0.27 1.23 9.91
C ARG A 51 -0.82 0.27 10.40
N ASP A 52 -0.45 -0.83 11.07
CA ASP A 52 -1.34 -1.95 11.37
C ASP A 52 -2.06 -2.49 10.10
N ASP A 53 -1.37 -2.46 8.95
CA ASP A 53 -1.87 -2.92 7.65
C ASP A 53 -1.48 -4.40 7.45
N ASP A 54 -2.47 -5.26 7.19
CA ASP A 54 -2.33 -6.71 7.00
C ASP A 54 -2.05 -7.12 5.54
N GLY A 55 -1.74 -6.14 4.68
CA GLY A 55 -1.31 -6.39 3.31
C GLY A 55 0.03 -7.12 3.23
N GLU A 56 0.11 -8.09 2.32
CA GLU A 56 1.34 -8.81 1.98
C GLU A 56 1.96 -8.26 0.69
N ALA A 57 3.17 -7.73 0.81
CA ALA A 57 3.92 -7.15 -0.31
C ALA A 57 4.64 -8.22 -1.16
N HIS A 58 4.54 -8.09 -2.47
CA HIS A 58 5.22 -8.94 -3.46
C HIS A 58 5.60 -8.10 -4.70
N ASP A 59 6.45 -8.66 -5.56
CA ASP A 59 7.00 -7.97 -6.75
C ASP A 59 7.65 -6.61 -6.42
N ILE A 60 8.40 -6.58 -5.32
CA ILE A 60 8.99 -5.36 -4.75
C ILE A 60 10.14 -4.88 -5.63
N LYS A 61 10.13 -3.58 -5.95
CA LYS A 61 11.16 -2.91 -6.74
C LYS A 61 11.58 -1.62 -6.05
N ILE A 62 12.83 -1.22 -6.27
CA ILE A 62 13.40 0.02 -5.76
C ILE A 62 14.00 0.84 -6.88
N TYR A 63 13.76 2.15 -6.83
CA TYR A 63 14.19 3.12 -7.82
C TYR A 63 14.89 4.29 -7.16
N ASP A 64 16.03 4.68 -7.73
CA ASP A 64 16.78 5.86 -7.33
C ASP A 64 16.51 7.01 -8.31
N HIS A 65 15.78 8.02 -7.85
CA HIS A 65 15.46 9.20 -8.63
C HIS A 65 16.43 10.32 -8.31
N GLU A 66 17.63 10.25 -8.91
CA GLU A 66 18.73 11.22 -8.69
C GLU A 66 18.30 12.68 -8.93
N ALA A 67 17.42 12.92 -9.91
CA ALA A 67 16.96 14.26 -10.26
C ALA A 67 16.10 14.92 -9.17
N SER A 68 15.33 14.12 -8.42
CA SER A 68 14.44 14.59 -7.34
C SER A 68 14.99 14.31 -5.94
N ASN A 69 16.13 13.62 -5.83
CA ASN A 69 16.73 13.18 -4.58
C ASN A 69 15.76 12.33 -3.74
N MET A 70 15.05 11.42 -4.41
CA MET A 70 14.05 10.53 -3.82
C MET A 70 14.39 9.07 -4.11
N ILE A 71 14.06 8.21 -3.16
CA ILE A 71 13.96 6.76 -3.37
C ILE A 71 12.48 6.43 -3.49
N GLU A 72 12.14 5.60 -4.47
CA GLU A 72 10.80 5.07 -4.63
C GLU A 72 10.84 3.54 -4.50
N ILE A 73 9.94 3.00 -3.68
CA ILE A 73 9.72 1.56 -3.55
C ILE A 73 8.34 1.26 -4.06
N GLU A 74 8.24 0.37 -5.04
CA GLU A 74 6.98 -0.10 -5.60
C GLU A 74 6.75 -1.56 -5.21
N ALA A 75 5.50 -1.93 -4.94
CA ALA A 75 5.11 -3.33 -4.73
C ALA A 75 3.65 -3.57 -5.08
N GLN A 76 3.29 -4.84 -5.19
CA GLN A 76 1.91 -5.30 -5.20
C GLN A 76 1.51 -5.75 -3.79
N LEU A 77 0.29 -5.45 -3.36
CA LEU A 77 -0.28 -5.83 -2.07
C LEU A 77 -1.48 -6.76 -2.26
N ASN A 78 -1.43 -7.91 -1.60
CA ASN A 78 -2.55 -8.82 -1.44
C ASN A 78 -3.00 -8.83 0.02
N TYR A 79 -4.30 -8.97 0.29
CA TYR A 79 -4.82 -9.05 1.65
C TYR A 79 -5.32 -10.47 1.90
N ILE A 80 -4.74 -11.14 2.90
CA ILE A 80 -5.24 -12.44 3.35
C ILE A 80 -6.54 -12.19 4.12
N GLY A 81 -7.67 -12.50 3.49
CA GLY A 81 -8.99 -12.29 4.11
C GLY A 81 -9.96 -11.44 3.29
N ASN A 82 -9.58 -11.03 2.08
CA ASN A 82 -10.51 -10.49 1.08
C ASN A 82 -11.46 -11.58 0.52
N GLU A 83 -12.07 -12.40 1.38
CA GLU A 83 -13.31 -13.08 1.00
C GLU A 83 -14.32 -11.99 0.66
N HIS A 84 -14.63 -11.90 -0.62
CA HIS A 84 -15.61 -11.01 -1.24
C HIS A 84 -16.75 -10.61 -0.30
N THR A 85 -16.65 -9.45 0.37
CA THR A 85 -17.84 -8.62 0.47
C THR A 85 -17.98 -7.96 -0.89
N ASP A 86 -18.55 -8.69 -1.83
CA ASP A 86 -19.26 -8.08 -2.93
C ASP A 86 -20.20 -7.06 -2.31
N TYR A 87 -19.81 -5.79 -2.39
CA TYR A 87 -20.77 -4.70 -2.27
C TYR A 87 -21.66 -4.78 -3.52
N HIS A 88 -22.50 -5.81 -3.58
CA HIS A 88 -23.79 -5.70 -4.21
C HIS A 88 -24.54 -4.62 -3.42
N LYS A 89 -24.27 -3.36 -3.74
CA LYS A 89 -25.24 -2.28 -3.59
C LYS A 89 -26.40 -2.63 -4.53
N SER A 90 -27.20 -3.62 -4.16
CA SER A 90 -28.58 -3.64 -4.61
C SER A 90 -29.21 -2.39 -4.03
N PRO A 91 -29.74 -1.46 -4.85
CA PRO A 91 -30.61 -0.41 -4.37
C PRO A 91 -31.96 -1.08 -4.04
N GLY A 92 -31.97 -1.83 -2.95
CA GLY A 92 -33.05 -2.70 -2.53
C GLY A 92 -33.96 -2.02 -1.52
N LYS A 93 -34.78 -1.08 -2.00
CA LYS A 93 -36.20 -1.01 -1.63
C LYS A 93 -36.50 -0.94 -0.12
N LEU A 94 -35.94 0.03 0.59
CA LEU A 94 -36.56 0.51 1.82
C LEU A 94 -37.88 1.21 1.44
N PHE A 95 -38.98 0.76 2.04
CA PHE A 95 -40.35 1.26 1.90
C PHE A 95 -41.17 0.74 0.71
N SER A 96 -41.57 -0.52 0.79
CA SER A 96 -42.86 -0.98 0.25
C SER A 96 -43.66 -1.66 1.38
N LYS A 97 -44.61 -0.89 1.92
CA LYS A 97 -45.89 -1.24 2.57
C LYS A 97 -46.01 -2.59 3.30
N ASN A 98 -46.48 -2.52 4.55
CA ASN A 98 -47.59 -3.35 4.96
C ASN A 98 -48.79 -2.49 5.39
N THR A 99 -49.91 -2.88 4.81
CA THR A 99 -51.28 -2.39 4.90
C THR A 99 -51.98 -2.80 6.19
N ASN A 100 -52.92 -1.96 6.60
CA ASN A 100 -54.21 -2.22 7.27
C ASN A 100 -54.25 -3.16 8.49
N GLU A 101 -54.64 -2.60 9.64
CA GLU A 101 -55.91 -2.89 10.34
C GLU A 101 -56.38 -1.64 11.10
#